data_AF-A0A661P782-F1
#
_entry.id   AF-A0A661P782-F1
#
_cell.length_a   1.000
_cell.length_b   1.000
_cell.length_c   1.000
_cell.angle_alpha   90.00
_cell.angle_beta   90.00
_cell.angle_gamma   90.00
#
_symmetry.space_group_name_H-M   'P 1'
#
loop_
_entity.id
_entity.type
_entity.pdbx_description
1 polymer ?
#
loop_
_entity_poly.entity_id
_entity_poly.type
_entity_poly.pdbx_seq_one_letter_code
_entity_poly.pdbx_strand_id
1 'polypeptide(L)'
;MRILRPLVSELQTSSLVLAKRLIFGVAVGFVVLSAASGCGSYLQRAETDYRDGRYLEVAEQLARRTDEVPQLSPPDQARYGLYLGLALIELRHHSGAEHWLSFTKDIVREEPGSLSPSQRALLEEGRNTLQRRTPSREPDVDPPGWGETSAGVPSPSSAPASDRPSGLPDAGSGGGS
;
A
#
# COMPACT_ATOMS: atom_id res chain seq x y z
N MET A 1 -50.28 24.74 -64.89
CA MET A 1 -49.39 23.64 -64.47
C MET A 1 -48.81 23.99 -63.11
N ARG A 2 -49.19 23.26 -62.06
CA ARG A 2 -48.81 23.54 -60.67
C ARG A 2 -47.43 22.94 -60.39
N ILE A 3 -46.48 23.79 -60.05
CA ILE A 3 -45.13 23.45 -59.58
C ILE A 3 -45.24 23.29 -58.06
N LEU A 4 -45.01 22.08 -57.54
CA LEU A 4 -44.92 21.81 -56.10
C LEU A 4 -43.88 20.70 -55.86
N ARG A 5 -42.84 21.08 -55.11
CA ARG A 5 -41.75 20.32 -54.43
C ARG A 5 -40.42 21.05 -54.74
N PRO A 6 -39.49 21.26 -53.78
CA PRO A 6 -39.24 20.45 -52.58
C PRO A 6 -38.93 21.27 -51.29
N LEU A 7 -39.50 20.89 -50.14
CA LEU A 7 -39.10 21.40 -48.82
C LEU A 7 -39.13 20.25 -47.80
N VAL A 8 -38.24 19.27 -47.93
CA VAL A 8 -38.13 18.17 -46.93
C VAL A 8 -36.67 17.85 -46.54
N SER A 9 -35.66 18.40 -47.22
CA SER A 9 -34.28 17.89 -47.08
C SER A 9 -33.40 18.53 -46.00
N GLU A 10 -33.82 19.60 -45.30
CA GLU A 10 -32.91 20.30 -44.35
C GLU A 10 -32.99 19.85 -42.89
N LEU A 11 -34.01 19.08 -42.48
CA LEU A 11 -34.17 18.71 -41.06
C LEU A 11 -33.38 17.46 -40.62
N GLN A 12 -32.75 16.74 -41.53
CA GLN A 12 -32.18 15.42 -41.23
C GLN A 12 -30.70 15.43 -40.81
N THR A 13 -29.97 16.53 -41.03
CA THR A 13 -28.52 16.60 -40.79
C THR A 13 -28.16 17.03 -39.37
N SER A 14 -29.01 17.80 -38.68
CA SER A 14 -28.72 18.31 -37.33
C SER A 14 -28.81 17.24 -36.24
N SER A 15 -29.69 16.25 -36.37
CA SER A 15 -29.86 15.19 -35.37
C SER A 15 -28.67 14.22 -35.31
N LEU A 16 -28.00 14.02 -36.45
CA LEU A 16 -26.93 13.03 -36.59
C LEU A 16 -25.61 13.50 -35.97
N VAL A 17 -25.35 14.82 -35.98
CA VAL A 17 -24.15 15.42 -35.37
C VAL A 17 -24.25 15.45 -33.84
N LEU A 18 -25.47 15.66 -33.30
CA LEU A 18 -25.73 15.67 -31.86
C LEU A 18 -25.63 14.27 -31.24
N ALA A 19 -26.17 13.26 -31.91
CA ALA A 19 -26.07 11.85 -31.47
C ALA A 19 -24.60 11.36 -31.43
N LYS A 20 -23.78 11.76 -32.41
CA LYS A 20 -22.38 11.35 -32.51
C LYS A 20 -21.49 11.98 -31.42
N ARG A 21 -21.81 13.20 -30.96
CA ARG A 21 -21.11 13.86 -29.84
C ARG A 21 -21.47 13.28 -28.47
N LEU A 22 -22.72 12.83 -28.28
CA LEU A 22 -23.13 12.13 -27.07
C LEU A 22 -22.45 10.77 -26.92
N ILE A 23 -22.30 10.00 -28.01
CA ILE A 23 -21.64 8.68 -27.97
C ILE A 23 -20.15 8.79 -27.63
N PHE A 24 -19.44 9.81 -28.14
CA PHE A 24 -18.02 10.03 -27.83
C PHE A 24 -17.79 10.46 -26.38
N GLY A 25 -18.66 11.28 -25.79
CA GLY A 25 -18.56 11.68 -24.38
C GLY A 25 -18.76 10.51 -23.41
N VAL A 26 -19.70 9.61 -23.71
CA VAL A 26 -19.97 8.41 -22.89
C VAL A 26 -18.81 7.41 -22.95
N ALA A 27 -18.21 7.21 -24.13
CA ALA A 27 -17.08 6.29 -24.29
C ALA A 27 -15.83 6.73 -23.50
N VAL A 28 -15.52 8.03 -23.47
CA VAL A 28 -14.37 8.56 -22.72
C VAL A 28 -14.62 8.48 -21.20
N GLY A 29 -15.85 8.74 -20.74
CA GLY A 29 -16.21 8.60 -19.33
C GLY A 29 -16.11 7.16 -18.80
N PHE A 30 -16.45 6.17 -19.62
CA PHE A 30 -16.42 4.75 -19.21
C PHE A 30 -15.00 4.16 -19.12
N VAL A 31 -14.08 4.62 -19.98
CA VAL A 31 -12.68 4.17 -19.97
C VAL A 31 -11.94 4.69 -18.73
N VAL A 32 -12.20 5.92 -18.28
CA VAL A 32 -11.57 6.47 -17.06
C VAL A 32 -12.08 5.80 -15.79
N LEU A 33 -13.36 5.38 -15.75
CA LEU A 33 -13.93 4.72 -14.59
C LEU A 33 -13.40 3.29 -14.35
N SER A 34 -12.88 2.64 -15.40
CA SER A 34 -12.37 1.26 -15.34
C SER A 34 -11.00 1.15 -14.65
N ALA A 35 -10.21 2.23 -14.65
CA ALA A 35 -8.87 2.24 -14.06
C ALA A 35 -8.87 2.36 -12.52
N ALA A 36 -9.97 2.85 -11.93
CA ALA A 36 -10.09 3.02 -10.47
C ALA A 36 -10.53 1.74 -9.73
N SER A 37 -11.01 0.71 -10.44
CA SER A 37 -11.45 -0.58 -9.87
C SER A 37 -10.31 -1.47 -9.33
N GLY A 38 -9.06 -1.03 -9.40
CA GLY A 38 -7.88 -1.84 -9.05
C GLY A 38 -7.57 -1.95 -7.55
N CYS A 39 -7.89 -0.93 -6.73
CA CYS A 39 -7.37 -0.84 -5.36
C CYS A 39 -7.90 -1.91 -4.38
N GLY A 40 -9.10 -2.47 -4.60
CA GLY A 40 -9.65 -3.50 -3.70
C GLY A 40 -9.39 -4.95 -4.11
N SER A 41 -9.02 -5.18 -5.38
CA SER A 41 -8.99 -6.52 -5.96
C SER A 41 -7.88 -7.42 -5.39
N TYR A 42 -6.73 -6.84 -5.07
CA TYR A 42 -5.56 -7.61 -4.65
C TYR A 42 -5.67 -8.06 -3.19
N LEU A 43 -6.34 -7.30 -2.32
CA LEU A 43 -6.59 -7.69 -0.93
C LEU A 43 -7.57 -8.87 -0.83
N GLN A 44 -8.62 -8.87 -1.66
CA GLN A 44 -9.55 -10.01 -1.77
C GLN A 44 -8.81 -11.29 -2.23
N ARG A 45 -7.85 -11.12 -3.14
CA ARG A 45 -6.99 -12.21 -3.60
C ARG A 45 -6.07 -12.71 -2.49
N ALA A 46 -5.39 -11.80 -1.78
CA ALA A 46 -4.52 -12.13 -0.65
C ALA A 46 -5.27 -12.88 0.47
N GLU A 47 -6.50 -12.48 0.77
CA GLU A 47 -7.37 -13.19 1.72
C GLU A 47 -7.69 -14.62 1.26
N THR A 48 -7.92 -14.80 -0.04
CA THR A 48 -8.19 -16.13 -0.61
C THR A 48 -6.94 -16.99 -0.62
N ASP A 49 -5.80 -16.44 -1.06
CA ASP A 49 -4.50 -17.11 -1.04
C ASP A 49 -4.09 -17.53 0.37
N TYR A 50 -4.33 -16.67 1.37
CA TYR A 50 -4.06 -16.99 2.78
C TYR A 50 -4.90 -18.18 3.25
N ARG A 51 -6.21 -18.18 2.97
CA ARG A 51 -7.11 -19.30 3.34
C ARG A 51 -6.73 -20.61 2.66
N ASP A 52 -6.16 -20.53 1.46
CA ASP A 52 -5.69 -21.68 0.70
C ASP A 52 -4.28 -22.15 1.12
N GLY A 53 -3.66 -21.52 2.13
CA GLY A 53 -2.33 -21.89 2.62
C GLY A 53 -1.16 -21.39 1.75
N ARG A 54 -1.44 -20.50 0.77
CA ARG A 54 -0.45 -19.90 -0.14
C ARG A 54 0.24 -18.69 0.51
N TYR A 55 0.92 -18.91 1.63
CA TYR A 55 1.46 -17.83 2.46
C TYR A 55 2.60 -17.06 1.80
N LEU A 56 3.45 -17.75 1.02
CA LEU A 56 4.55 -17.11 0.28
C LEU A 56 4.00 -16.14 -0.77
N GLU A 57 2.99 -16.57 -1.52
CA GLU A 57 2.32 -15.77 -2.54
C GLU A 57 1.67 -14.53 -1.94
N VAL A 58 0.98 -14.68 -0.79
CA VAL A 58 0.42 -13.55 -0.03
C VAL A 58 1.51 -12.54 0.33
N ALA A 59 2.61 -13.02 0.93
CA ALA A 59 3.70 -12.16 1.37
C ALA A 59 4.35 -11.42 0.19
N GLU A 60 4.67 -12.11 -0.91
CA GLU A 60 5.27 -11.48 -2.09
C GLU A 60 4.32 -10.50 -2.80
N GLN A 61 3.04 -10.84 -2.92
CA GLN A 61 2.06 -9.99 -3.58
C GLN A 61 1.85 -8.70 -2.79
N LEU A 62 1.71 -8.79 -1.47
CA LEU A 62 1.50 -7.63 -0.61
C LEU A 62 2.78 -6.81 -0.50
N ALA A 63 3.95 -7.42 -0.27
CA ALA A 63 5.22 -6.69 -0.12
C ALA A 63 5.55 -5.79 -1.32
N ARG A 64 5.22 -6.23 -2.55
CA ARG A 64 5.39 -5.43 -3.77
C ARG A 64 4.55 -4.14 -3.82
N ARG A 65 3.55 -4.00 -2.95
CA ARG A 65 2.61 -2.89 -2.88
C ARG A 65 2.72 -2.09 -1.58
N THR A 66 3.80 -2.28 -0.82
CA THR A 66 3.98 -1.60 0.47
C THR A 66 3.90 -0.07 0.33
N ASP A 67 4.40 0.48 -0.78
CA ASP A 67 4.37 1.93 -1.06
C ASP A 67 2.95 2.48 -1.32
N GLU A 68 2.00 1.61 -1.65
CA GLU A 68 0.59 1.97 -1.87
C GLU A 68 -0.18 2.07 -0.55
N VAL A 69 0.30 1.45 0.54
CA VAL A 69 -0.41 1.32 1.81
C VAL A 69 -0.89 2.66 2.38
N PRO A 70 -0.08 3.74 2.43
CA PRO A 70 -0.54 5.03 2.97
C PRO A 70 -1.69 5.68 2.18
N GLN A 71 -1.92 5.24 0.94
CA GLN A 71 -2.96 5.77 0.05
C GLN A 71 -4.28 4.97 0.17
N LEU A 72 -4.26 3.83 0.86
CA LEU A 72 -5.43 2.98 1.05
C LEU A 72 -6.38 3.57 2.09
N SER A 73 -7.65 3.15 2.01
CA SER A 73 -8.61 3.41 3.08
C SER A 73 -8.17 2.71 4.39
N PRO A 74 -8.51 3.23 5.59
CA PRO A 74 -8.13 2.58 6.84
C PRO A 74 -8.57 1.10 6.95
N PRO A 75 -9.78 0.69 6.48
CA PRO A 75 -10.14 -0.72 6.41
C PRO A 75 -9.19 -1.56 5.55
N ASP A 76 -8.77 -1.04 4.40
CA ASP A 76 -7.84 -1.73 3.50
C ASP A 76 -6.42 -1.77 4.05
N GLN A 77 -5.95 -0.71 4.74
CA GLN A 77 -4.68 -0.71 5.47
C GLN A 77 -4.68 -1.78 6.57
N ALA A 78 -5.77 -1.88 7.34
CA ALA A 78 -5.92 -2.88 8.40
C ALA A 78 -5.89 -4.30 7.81
N ARG A 79 -6.64 -4.56 6.72
CA ARG A 79 -6.63 -5.85 6.01
C ARG A 79 -5.25 -6.18 5.43
N TYR A 80 -4.57 -5.20 4.84
CA TYR A 80 -3.21 -5.35 4.31
C TYR A 80 -2.26 -5.85 5.41
N GLY A 81 -2.18 -5.12 6.52
CA GLY A 81 -1.28 -5.48 7.63
C GLY A 81 -1.67 -6.81 8.28
N LEU A 82 -2.97 -7.14 8.34
CA LEU A 82 -3.45 -8.40 8.89
C LEU A 82 -2.93 -9.59 8.08
N TYR A 83 -3.22 -9.63 6.77
CA TYR A 83 -2.85 -10.79 5.95
C TYR A 83 -1.34 -10.89 5.74
N LEU A 84 -0.63 -9.77 5.60
CA LEU A 84 0.84 -9.79 5.52
C LEU A 84 1.44 -10.28 6.84
N GLY A 85 0.96 -9.77 7.98
CA GLY A 85 1.42 -10.18 9.30
C GLY A 85 1.20 -11.67 9.56
N LEU A 86 0.00 -12.19 9.24
CA LEU A 86 -0.32 -13.60 9.40
C LEU A 86 0.52 -14.50 8.46
N ALA A 87 0.69 -14.13 7.19
CA ALA A 87 1.55 -14.86 6.28
C ALA A 87 3.01 -14.92 6.78
N LEU A 88 3.53 -13.83 7.35
CA LEU A 88 4.87 -13.79 7.92
C LEU A 88 5.02 -14.69 9.17
N ILE A 89 3.96 -14.91 9.96
CA ILE A 89 3.97 -15.89 11.06
C ILE A 89 4.22 -17.30 10.52
N GLU A 90 3.50 -17.68 9.46
CA GLU A 90 3.61 -18.99 8.84
C GLU A 90 4.97 -19.20 8.17
N LEU A 91 5.53 -18.13 7.59
CA LEU A 91 6.89 -18.11 7.05
C LEU A 91 7.99 -17.96 8.11
N ARG A 92 7.66 -17.99 9.41
CA ARG A 92 8.60 -17.87 10.55
C ARG A 92 9.37 -16.54 10.60
N HIS A 93 8.89 -15.51 9.92
CA HIS A 93 9.42 -14.14 9.98
C HIS A 93 8.75 -13.35 11.10
N HIS A 94 9.00 -13.74 12.35
CA HIS A 94 8.27 -13.24 13.52
C HIS A 94 8.40 -11.73 13.75
N SER A 95 9.58 -11.13 13.50
CA SER A 95 9.78 -9.68 13.67
C SER A 95 8.97 -8.85 12.67
N GLY A 96 8.94 -9.28 11.41
CA GLY A 96 8.11 -8.65 10.38
C GLY A 96 6.61 -8.82 10.68
N ALA A 97 6.21 -10.01 11.13
CA ALA A 97 4.84 -10.25 11.56
C ALA A 97 4.41 -9.36 12.72
N GLU A 98 5.27 -9.20 13.74
CA GLU A 98 5.00 -8.34 14.90
C GLU A 98 4.78 -6.88 14.48
N HIS A 99 5.63 -6.38 13.58
CA HIS A 99 5.50 -5.03 13.03
C HIS A 99 4.13 -4.82 12.37
N TRP A 100 3.76 -5.69 11.42
CA TRP A 100 2.50 -5.55 10.67
C TRP A 100 1.25 -5.79 11.50
N LEU A 101 1.25 -6.75 12.44
CA LEU A 101 0.11 -6.98 13.33
C LEU A 101 -0.03 -5.88 14.39
N SER A 102 1.04 -5.16 14.73
CA SER A 102 0.96 -3.96 15.58
C SER A 102 0.41 -2.77 14.80
N PHE A 103 0.87 -2.55 13.58
CA PHE A 103 0.30 -1.57 12.65
C PHE A 103 -1.22 -1.76 12.47
N THR A 104 -1.67 -2.98 12.18
CA THR A 104 -3.12 -3.28 12.08
C THR A 104 -3.86 -3.01 13.39
N LYS A 105 -3.27 -3.35 14.54
CA LYS A 105 -3.90 -3.11 15.85
C LYS A 105 -4.06 -1.61 16.12
N ASP A 106 -3.10 -0.79 15.73
CA ASP A 106 -3.16 0.65 15.88
C ASP A 106 -4.31 1.25 15.05
N ILE A 107 -4.47 0.81 13.79
CA ILE A 107 -5.59 1.22 12.94
C ILE A 107 -6.94 0.79 13.55
N VAL A 108 -7.06 -0.46 14.02
CA VAL A 108 -8.31 -0.94 14.64
C VAL A 108 -8.63 -0.20 15.93
N ARG A 109 -7.62 0.25 16.68
CA ARG A 109 -7.81 1.07 17.88
C ARG A 109 -8.39 2.44 17.51
N GLU A 110 -7.91 3.05 16.44
CA GLU A 110 -8.38 4.35 15.95
C GLU A 110 -9.75 4.25 15.27
N GLU A 111 -9.97 3.20 14.49
CA GLU A 111 -11.20 2.92 13.76
C GLU A 111 -11.68 1.47 14.01
N PRO A 112 -12.52 1.23 15.05
CA PRO A 112 -12.97 -0.11 15.43
C PRO A 112 -13.74 -0.88 14.35
N GLY A 113 -14.26 -0.18 13.33
CA GLY A 113 -14.98 -0.75 12.18
C GLY A 113 -14.08 -1.15 11.01
N SER A 114 -12.77 -0.90 11.08
CA SER A 114 -11.82 -1.19 9.99
C SER A 114 -11.66 -2.69 9.68
N LEU A 115 -11.99 -3.58 10.63
CA LEU A 115 -11.99 -5.03 10.45
C LEU A 115 -13.34 -5.65 10.82
N SER A 116 -13.72 -6.68 10.07
CA SER A 116 -14.87 -7.53 10.43
C SER A 116 -14.62 -8.29 11.75
N PRO A 117 -15.67 -8.78 12.45
CA PRO A 117 -15.50 -9.56 13.67
C PRO A 117 -14.59 -10.80 13.51
N SER A 118 -14.70 -11.51 12.39
CA SER A 118 -13.84 -12.68 12.09
C SER A 118 -12.37 -12.27 11.88
N GLN A 119 -12.11 -11.16 11.18
CA GLN A 119 -10.77 -10.64 10.99
C GLN A 119 -10.14 -10.14 12.30
N ARG A 120 -10.93 -9.56 13.22
CA ARG A 120 -10.44 -9.19 14.56
C ARG A 120 -10.05 -10.42 15.37
N ALA A 121 -10.81 -11.51 15.27
CA ALA A 121 -10.45 -12.77 15.90
C ALA A 121 -9.12 -13.32 15.34
N LEU A 122 -8.91 -13.26 14.02
CA LEU A 122 -7.64 -13.65 13.40
C LEU A 122 -6.47 -12.76 13.84
N LEU A 123 -6.68 -11.44 13.97
CA LEU A 123 -5.65 -10.52 14.48
C LEU A 123 -5.21 -10.92 15.89
N GLU A 124 -6.17 -11.18 16.77
CA GLU A 124 -5.91 -11.57 18.16
C GLU A 124 -5.22 -12.94 18.23
N GLU A 125 -5.66 -13.92 17.43
CA GLU A 125 -5.03 -15.23 17.31
C GLU A 125 -3.58 -15.14 16.82
N GLY A 126 -3.32 -14.34 15.78
CA GLY A 126 -1.98 -14.11 15.24
C GLY A 126 -1.05 -13.49 16.27
N ARG A 127 -1.52 -12.48 17.01
CA ARG A 127 -0.75 -11.85 18.10
C ARG A 127 -0.45 -12.82 19.24
N ASN A 128 -1.43 -13.61 19.67
CA ASN A 128 -1.23 -14.63 20.68
C ASN A 128 -0.24 -15.72 20.21
N THR A 129 -0.25 -16.04 18.92
CA THR A 129 0.72 -16.97 18.31
C THR A 129 2.14 -16.41 18.36
N LEU A 130 2.34 -15.13 18.06
CA LEU A 130 3.65 -14.48 18.18
C LEU A 130 4.15 -14.48 19.63
N GLN A 131 3.31 -14.13 20.60
CA GLN A 131 3.69 -14.13 22.02
C GLN A 131 4.16 -15.51 22.50
N ARG A 132 3.56 -16.59 21.99
CA ARG A 132 3.99 -17.97 22.30
C ARG A 132 5.30 -18.36 21.61
N ARG A 133 5.54 -17.89 20.38
CA ARG A 133 6.68 -18.28 19.54
C ARG A 133 7.92 -17.42 19.75
N THR A 134 7.73 -16.18 20.20
CA THR A 134 8.78 -15.27 20.63
C THR A 134 8.70 -15.22 22.15
N PRO A 135 9.18 -16.27 22.86
CA PRO A 135 9.32 -16.15 24.31
C PRO A 135 10.13 -14.88 24.53
N SER A 136 9.58 -13.96 25.33
CA SER A 136 10.20 -12.69 25.68
C SER A 136 11.68 -12.93 25.83
N ARG A 137 12.46 -12.35 24.91
CA ARG A 137 13.93 -12.41 24.87
C ARG A 137 14.41 -12.54 26.30
N GLU A 138 14.95 -13.72 26.62
CA GLU A 138 15.28 -14.14 27.97
C GLU A 138 15.89 -12.94 28.69
N PRO A 139 15.31 -12.47 29.82
CA PRO A 139 15.74 -11.26 30.49
C PRO A 139 17.22 -11.39 30.74
N ASP A 140 18.00 -10.54 30.09
CA ASP A 140 19.44 -10.33 30.19
C ASP A 140 20.08 -11.34 31.16
N VAL A 141 20.28 -12.57 30.68
CA VAL A 141 21.21 -13.46 31.36
C VAL A 141 22.52 -12.73 31.19
N ASP A 142 22.97 -12.07 32.26
CA ASP A 142 24.28 -11.42 32.33
C ASP A 142 25.24 -12.32 31.56
N PRO A 143 25.80 -11.84 30.42
CA PRO A 143 26.59 -12.70 29.55
C PRO A 143 27.60 -13.39 30.46
N PRO A 144 27.70 -14.73 30.45
CA PRO A 144 28.64 -15.44 31.31
C PRO A 144 29.96 -14.70 31.20
N GLY A 145 30.48 -14.24 32.35
CA GLY A 145 31.64 -13.35 32.43
C GLY A 145 32.90 -14.02 31.89
N TRP A 146 32.95 -14.22 30.57
CA TRP A 146 34.14 -14.53 29.80
C TRP A 146 34.95 -13.25 29.79
N GLY A 147 35.63 -13.04 30.93
CA GLY A 147 36.44 -11.89 31.32
C GLY A 147 36.64 -10.83 30.25
N GLU A 148 36.13 -9.64 30.55
CA GLU A 148 36.67 -8.37 30.08
C GLU A 148 38.20 -8.38 30.19
N THR A 149 38.86 -8.86 29.15
CA THR A 149 40.20 -8.41 28.85
C THR A 149 39.98 -7.07 28.17
N SER A 150 39.96 -6.02 28.98
CA SER A 150 40.07 -4.62 28.56
C SER A 150 41.34 -4.42 27.74
N ALA A 151 41.28 -4.76 26.45
CA ALA A 151 42.25 -4.31 25.46
C ALA A 151 41.69 -3.02 24.86
N GLY A 152 42.21 -1.89 25.32
CA GLY A 152 41.74 -0.56 24.96
C GLY A 152 41.63 -0.38 23.46
N VAL A 153 40.40 -0.21 22.98
CA VAL A 153 40.15 0.34 21.64
C VAL A 153 40.23 1.86 21.79
N PRO A 154 41.22 2.53 21.17
CA PRO A 154 41.36 3.97 21.27
C PRO A 154 40.16 4.66 20.63
N SER A 155 39.55 5.55 21.41
CA SER A 155 38.51 6.48 20.98
C SER A 155 38.98 7.23 19.72
N PRO A 156 38.26 7.17 18.57
CA PRO A 156 38.60 8.00 17.42
C PRO A 156 38.30 9.45 17.77
N SER A 157 39.39 10.16 18.09
CA SER A 157 39.47 11.60 18.27
C SER A 157 38.81 12.34 17.11
N SER A 158 37.83 13.16 17.46
CA SER A 158 37.33 14.36 16.79
C SER A 158 38.09 14.78 15.54
N ALA A 159 37.55 14.45 14.36
CA ALA A 159 37.90 15.16 13.14
C ALA A 159 37.17 16.52 13.10
N PRO A 160 37.87 17.63 12.78
CA PRO A 160 37.32 18.98 12.80
C PRO A 160 36.35 19.24 11.64
N ALA A 161 35.40 20.13 11.91
CA ALA A 161 34.47 20.72 10.97
C ALA A 161 35.17 21.15 9.66
N SER A 162 34.79 20.53 8.56
CA SER A 162 35.06 21.07 7.22
C SER A 162 33.95 22.02 6.84
N ASP A 163 34.32 23.29 6.77
CA ASP A 163 33.67 24.37 6.04
C ASP A 163 33.11 23.87 4.70
N ARG A 164 31.78 23.89 4.55
CA ARG A 164 31.15 23.72 3.24
C ARG A 164 30.77 25.10 2.71
N PRO A 165 31.40 25.56 1.61
CA PRO A 165 31.21 26.91 1.09
C PRO A 165 29.81 27.10 0.50
N SER A 166 29.18 28.20 0.89
CA SER A 166 28.03 28.81 0.23
C SER A 166 28.39 29.13 -1.23
N GLY A 167 27.90 28.31 -2.16
CA GLY A 167 28.09 28.49 -3.60
C GLY A 167 26.77 28.36 -4.34
N LEU A 168 26.07 29.47 -4.47
CA LEU A 168 24.97 29.73 -5.40
C LEU A 168 25.47 29.51 -6.85
N PRO A 169 24.73 28.79 -7.71
CA PRO A 169 24.44 29.41 -9.00
C PRO A 169 22.95 29.37 -9.37
N ASP A 170 22.45 30.58 -9.55
CA ASP A 170 21.29 30.98 -10.34
C ASP A 170 21.63 30.81 -11.84
N ALA A 171 20.83 30.04 -12.61
CA ALA A 171 20.80 30.16 -14.08
C ALA A 171 19.73 29.26 -14.77
N GLY A 172 18.84 29.91 -15.53
CA GLY A 172 18.24 29.41 -16.78
C GLY A 172 16.88 28.70 -16.60
N SER A 173 15.71 29.30 -16.87
CA SER A 173 15.28 30.14 -17.99
C SER A 173 15.63 29.56 -19.36
N GLY A 174 14.70 28.79 -19.91
CA GLY A 174 14.75 28.23 -21.27
C GLY A 174 13.35 27.84 -21.72
N GLY A 175 12.64 28.76 -22.37
CA GLY A 175 11.39 28.50 -23.04
C GLY A 175 11.57 27.72 -24.34
N GLY A 176 10.53 26.99 -24.74
CA GLY A 176 10.44 26.31 -26.03
C GLY A 176 8.97 26.02 -26.33
N SER A 177 8.51 26.61 -27.44
CA SER A 177 7.15 26.65 -27.97
C SER A 177 6.56 25.30 -28.35
#